data_AF-A0A944KIA7-F1
#
_entry.id   AF-A0A944KIA7-F1
#
_cell.length_a   1.000
_cell.length_b   1.000
_cell.length_c   1.000
_cell.angle_alpha   90.00
_cell.angle_beta   90.00
_cell.angle_gamma   90.00
#
_symmetry.space_group_name_H-M   'P 1'
#
loop_
_entity.id
_entity.type
_entity.pdbx_description
1 polymer ?
#
loop_
_entity_poly.entity_id
_entity_poly.type
_entity_poly.pdbx_seq_one_letter_code
_entity_poly.pdbx_strand_id
1 'polypeptide(L)'
;MSGGSSGPVVAAGAVVWREQDGVPLVLLIHREHHKDVSFPKGKVDAGEAVPTAAVREIDEETGYRVHLGAPLGAAEYVLPNGRDKIVHYWTARVSSKELERAGTFQPNDEVASLEWVTIDDARNRLTYFRDVAILERFAERAAVGEHRTFALIALRHAKTVPGSDWDGPDATRPLLPVGRSQAREVAAPVAAFGPKKIISSTAARCLATVEPLSAQTHIGVQSSPDISQEAHDRGAADVKGVVRKRLDKAKSTVLCSHGPVLPDIIARIATATADDSGRFDLRRAAMLSVGDFAVMHIADGKLVAVETHRNAVAA
;
A
#
# COMPACT_ATOMS: atom_id res chain seq x y z
N MET A 1 15.67 19.76 -28.08
CA MET A 1 14.74 18.62 -28.12
C MET A 1 14.90 17.85 -26.83
N SER A 2 14.02 18.10 -25.86
CA SER A 2 14.03 17.44 -24.55
C SER A 2 13.57 15.99 -24.72
N GLY A 3 14.46 15.03 -24.44
CA GLY A 3 14.16 13.61 -24.47
C GLY A 3 13.07 13.27 -23.46
N GLY A 4 11.83 13.13 -23.94
CA GLY A 4 10.74 12.58 -23.14
C GLY A 4 11.06 11.13 -22.78
N SER A 5 10.85 10.76 -21.51
CA SER A 5 11.15 9.42 -21.02
C SER A 5 10.48 8.35 -21.90
N SER A 6 11.27 7.43 -22.44
CA SER A 6 10.84 6.33 -23.31
C SER A 6 9.99 5.25 -22.62
N GLY A 7 9.69 5.41 -21.33
CA GLY A 7 8.90 4.46 -20.55
C GLY A 7 7.38 4.60 -20.72
N PRO A 8 6.63 3.58 -20.27
CA PRO A 8 5.18 3.62 -20.25
C PRO A 8 4.68 4.79 -19.41
N VAL A 9 3.51 5.33 -19.77
CA VAL A 9 2.76 6.24 -18.89
C VAL A 9 2.17 5.41 -17.75
N VAL A 10 2.59 5.69 -16.52
CA VAL A 10 2.08 5.01 -15.33
C VAL A 10 0.98 5.85 -14.70
N ALA A 11 -0.11 5.19 -14.30
CA ALA A 11 -1.24 5.75 -13.61
C ALA A 11 -1.69 4.82 -12.48
N ALA A 12 -2.48 5.35 -11.55
CA ALA A 12 -2.91 4.63 -10.37
C ALA A 12 -4.30 5.08 -9.93
N GLY A 13 -5.09 4.17 -9.37
CA GLY A 13 -6.39 4.48 -8.78
C GLY A 13 -6.99 3.30 -8.04
N ALA A 14 -8.32 3.29 -7.88
CA ALA A 14 -8.97 2.24 -7.11
C ALA A 14 -10.41 1.98 -7.53
N VAL A 15 -10.88 0.76 -7.25
CA VAL A 15 -12.30 0.52 -7.03
C VAL A 15 -12.61 1.03 -5.63
N VAL A 16 -13.07 2.28 -5.58
CA VAL A 16 -13.51 2.93 -4.35
C VAL A 16 -14.89 2.39 -3.99
N TRP A 17 -15.05 1.90 -2.76
CA TRP A 17 -16.27 1.23 -2.33
C TRP A 17 -16.73 1.69 -0.95
N ARG A 18 -18.04 1.55 -0.70
CA ARG A 18 -18.66 1.71 0.62
C ARG A 18 -19.64 0.59 0.88
N GLU A 19 -20.01 0.43 2.13
CA GLU A 19 -21.04 -0.52 2.53
C GLU A 19 -22.34 0.23 2.79
N GLN A 20 -23.43 -0.26 2.20
CA GLN A 20 -24.78 0.22 2.45
C GLN A 20 -25.67 -1.01 2.67
N ASP A 21 -26.27 -1.11 3.85
CA ASP A 21 -27.14 -2.23 4.24
C ASP A 21 -26.50 -3.62 4.05
N GLY A 22 -25.19 -3.71 4.33
CA GLY A 22 -24.40 -4.95 4.17
C GLY A 22 -23.94 -5.22 2.74
N VAL A 23 -24.37 -4.43 1.76
CA VAL A 23 -24.04 -4.58 0.34
C VAL A 23 -22.91 -3.62 -0.06
N PRO A 24 -21.87 -4.08 -0.78
CA PRO A 24 -20.85 -3.20 -1.32
C PRO A 24 -21.39 -2.41 -2.52
N LEU A 25 -21.28 -1.08 -2.44
CA LEU A 25 -21.46 -0.17 -3.56
C LEU A 25 -20.10 0.33 -4.02
N VAL A 26 -19.93 0.53 -5.32
CA VAL A 26 -18.72 1.08 -5.92
C VAL A 26 -18.96 2.49 -6.44
N LEU A 27 -17.92 3.32 -6.40
CA LEU A 27 -17.93 4.69 -6.89
C LEU A 27 -17.55 4.72 -8.36
N LEU A 28 -18.41 5.32 -9.18
CA LEU A 28 -18.09 5.71 -10.55
C LEU A 28 -17.94 7.22 -10.64
N ILE A 29 -17.01 7.65 -11.48
CA ILE A 29 -16.83 9.06 -11.85
C ILE A 29 -17.27 9.27 -13.30
N HIS A 30 -17.96 10.38 -13.55
CA HIS A 30 -18.27 10.85 -14.90
C HIS A 30 -17.38 12.02 -15.25
N ARG A 31 -16.68 11.93 -16.38
CA ARG A 31 -15.76 12.97 -16.82
C ARG A 31 -16.31 13.66 -18.06
N GLU A 32 -16.65 14.95 -17.94
CA GLU A 32 -17.30 15.70 -19.01
C GLU A 32 -16.41 15.84 -20.25
N HIS A 33 -15.12 16.14 -20.06
CA HIS A 33 -14.17 16.29 -21.16
C HIS A 33 -13.94 14.99 -21.94
N HIS A 34 -13.94 13.85 -21.27
CA HIS A 34 -13.73 12.55 -21.89
C HIS A 34 -15.03 11.87 -22.33
N LYS A 35 -16.18 12.34 -21.81
CA LYS A 35 -17.51 11.75 -21.99
C LYS A 35 -17.52 10.25 -21.66
N ASP A 36 -16.86 9.89 -20.56
CA ASP A 36 -16.73 8.51 -20.09
C ASP A 36 -17.14 8.35 -18.63
N VAL A 37 -17.40 7.08 -18.29
CA VAL A 37 -17.66 6.58 -16.94
C VAL A 37 -16.54 5.61 -16.59
N SER A 38 -15.81 5.90 -15.53
CA SER A 38 -14.66 5.09 -15.12
C SER A 38 -14.49 5.08 -13.60
N PHE A 39 -13.51 4.33 -13.11
CA PHE A 39 -13.02 4.45 -11.74
C PHE A 39 -12.10 5.66 -11.59
N PRO A 40 -12.01 6.25 -10.37
CA PRO A 40 -11.07 7.32 -10.11
C PRO A 40 -9.63 6.83 -10.22
N LYS A 41 -8.82 7.57 -11.00
CA LYS A 41 -7.43 7.26 -11.37
C LYS A 41 -6.81 8.36 -12.21
N GLY A 42 -5.57 8.71 -11.88
CA GLY A 42 -4.76 9.64 -12.66
C GLY A 42 -3.29 9.24 -12.73
N LYS A 43 -2.45 10.16 -13.24
CA LYS A 43 -1.06 9.85 -13.63
C LYS A 43 -0.17 9.90 -12.40
N VAL A 44 0.84 9.03 -12.38
CA VAL A 44 1.90 9.11 -11.37
C VAL A 44 2.82 10.28 -11.71
N ASP A 45 3.02 11.18 -10.74
CA ASP A 45 3.91 12.31 -10.90
C ASP A 45 5.39 11.91 -10.86
N ALA A 46 6.26 12.79 -11.35
CA ALA A 46 7.70 12.54 -11.34
C ALA A 46 8.23 12.37 -9.90
N GLY A 47 8.79 11.19 -9.61
CA GLY A 47 9.29 10.84 -8.28
C GLY A 47 8.23 10.33 -7.31
N GLU A 48 6.95 10.34 -7.70
CA GLU A 48 5.86 9.84 -6.87
C GLU A 48 5.78 8.30 -6.91
N ALA A 49 5.49 7.70 -5.76
CA ALA A 49 5.23 6.27 -5.68
C ALA A 49 3.81 5.95 -6.16
N VAL A 50 3.63 4.86 -6.90
CA VAL A 50 2.33 4.45 -7.48
C VAL A 50 1.18 4.39 -6.45
N PRO A 51 1.35 3.81 -5.23
CA PRO A 51 0.30 3.83 -4.21
C PRO A 51 -0.04 5.23 -3.69
N THR A 52 0.96 6.14 -3.65
CA THR A 52 0.75 7.55 -3.26
C THR A 52 -0.10 8.26 -4.30
N ALA A 53 0.19 8.05 -5.59
CA ALA A 53 -0.61 8.59 -6.68
C ALA A 53 -2.07 8.12 -6.59
N ALA A 54 -2.32 6.83 -6.32
CA ALA A 54 -3.68 6.31 -6.22
C ALA A 54 -4.50 7.06 -5.16
N VAL A 55 -3.96 7.27 -3.95
CA VAL A 55 -4.70 7.96 -2.87
C VAL A 55 -4.85 9.46 -3.13
N ARG A 56 -3.85 10.10 -3.75
CA ARG A 56 -3.92 11.51 -4.15
C ARG A 56 -5.00 11.73 -5.19
N GLU A 57 -4.97 10.96 -6.27
CA GLU A 57 -5.91 11.07 -7.39
C GLU A 57 -7.36 10.81 -6.93
N ILE A 58 -7.58 9.86 -6.02
CA ILE A 58 -8.91 9.64 -5.44
C ILE A 58 -9.38 10.88 -4.65
N ASP A 59 -8.51 11.51 -3.85
CA ASP A 59 -8.88 12.73 -3.11
C ASP A 59 -9.13 13.91 -4.07
N GLU A 60 -8.30 14.07 -5.10
CA GLU A 60 -8.44 15.14 -6.10
C GLU A 60 -9.73 15.01 -6.93
N GLU A 61 -10.01 13.81 -7.45
CA GLU A 61 -11.17 13.56 -8.31
C GLU A 61 -12.49 13.47 -7.54
N THR A 62 -12.47 13.01 -6.28
CA THR A 62 -13.69 12.64 -5.55
C THR A 62 -13.88 13.36 -4.21
N GLY A 63 -12.82 13.97 -3.68
CA GLY A 63 -12.79 14.54 -2.33
C GLY A 63 -12.77 13.52 -1.20
N TYR A 64 -12.68 12.21 -1.49
CA TYR A 64 -12.61 11.15 -0.48
C TYR A 64 -11.17 10.80 -0.12
N ARG A 65 -10.86 10.83 1.18
CA ARG A 65 -9.59 10.34 1.71
C ARG A 65 -9.71 8.87 2.06
N VAL A 66 -8.93 8.07 1.38
CA VAL A 66 -8.99 6.61 1.52
C VAL A 66 -7.64 6.02 1.91
N HIS A 67 -7.69 4.76 2.32
CA HIS A 67 -6.51 3.91 2.41
C HIS A 67 -6.69 2.73 1.45
N LEU A 68 -5.60 2.30 0.84
CA LEU A 68 -5.60 1.18 -0.08
C LEU A 68 -5.70 -0.15 0.69
N GLY A 69 -6.58 -1.01 0.21
CA GLY A 69 -6.66 -2.42 0.55
C GLY A 69 -5.93 -3.28 -0.49
N ALA A 70 -6.43 -4.49 -0.75
CA ALA A 70 -5.75 -5.42 -1.66
C ALA A 70 -5.69 -4.90 -3.12
N PRO A 71 -4.62 -5.23 -3.86
CA PRO A 71 -4.53 -4.94 -5.29
C PRO A 71 -5.58 -5.71 -6.10
N LEU A 72 -6.04 -5.06 -7.16
CA LEU A 72 -6.92 -5.57 -8.20
C LEU A 72 -6.18 -5.75 -9.54
N GLY A 73 -4.84 -5.66 -9.52
CA GLY A 73 -3.98 -5.78 -10.70
C GLY A 73 -3.92 -4.49 -11.51
N ALA A 74 -3.55 -4.62 -12.79
CA ALA A 74 -3.40 -3.50 -13.69
C ALA A 74 -4.24 -3.63 -14.97
N ALA A 75 -4.52 -2.49 -15.59
CA ALA A 75 -5.03 -2.38 -16.95
C ALA A 75 -3.93 -1.81 -17.86
N GLU A 76 -3.64 -2.49 -18.95
CA GLU A 76 -2.56 -2.15 -19.88
C GLU A 76 -3.13 -1.90 -21.28
N TYR A 77 -2.75 -0.78 -21.90
CA TYR A 77 -3.20 -0.41 -23.23
C TYR A 77 -2.28 0.63 -23.89
N VAL A 78 -2.34 0.72 -25.21
CA VAL A 78 -1.56 1.69 -26.00
C VAL A 78 -2.37 2.97 -26.19
N LEU A 79 -1.74 4.12 -25.93
CA LEU A 79 -2.34 5.44 -26.16
C LEU A 79 -2.36 5.79 -27.66
N PRO A 80 -3.18 6.76 -28.10
CA PRO A 80 -3.21 7.19 -29.51
C PRO A 80 -1.85 7.68 -30.06
N ASN A 81 -0.95 8.11 -29.17
CA ASN A 81 0.42 8.52 -29.52
C ASN A 81 1.43 7.35 -29.57
N GLY A 82 0.95 6.10 -29.50
CA GLY A 82 1.77 4.89 -29.58
C GLY A 82 2.51 4.51 -28.30
N ARG A 83 2.34 5.27 -27.20
CA ARG A 83 2.98 4.95 -25.91
C ARG A 83 2.15 3.94 -25.13
N ASP A 84 2.81 2.99 -24.50
CA ASP A 84 2.18 2.10 -23.52
C ASP A 84 1.67 2.90 -22.31
N LYS A 85 0.52 2.51 -21.79
CA LYS A 85 -0.04 2.99 -20.54
C LYS A 85 -0.43 1.83 -19.64
N ILE A 86 -0.03 1.93 -18.38
CA ILE A 86 -0.31 0.96 -17.32
C ILE A 86 -1.04 1.70 -16.20
N VAL A 87 -2.20 1.19 -15.78
CA VAL A 87 -2.95 1.72 -14.65
C VAL A 87 -3.06 0.66 -13.57
N HIS A 88 -2.52 0.94 -12.37
CA HIS A 88 -2.61 0.05 -11.23
C HIS A 88 -3.85 0.35 -10.38
N TYR A 89 -4.57 -0.69 -9.95
CA TYR A 89 -5.78 -0.56 -9.15
C TYR A 89 -5.71 -1.31 -7.84
N TRP A 90 -6.31 -0.71 -6.81
CA TRP A 90 -6.53 -1.31 -5.49
C TRP A 90 -8.02 -1.27 -5.12
N THR A 91 -8.41 -2.03 -4.10
CA THR A 91 -9.65 -1.75 -3.36
C THR A 91 -9.43 -0.53 -2.46
N ALA A 92 -10.39 0.37 -2.32
CA ALA A 92 -10.30 1.47 -1.37
C ALA A 92 -11.64 1.70 -0.67
N ARG A 93 -11.69 1.55 0.67
CA ARG A 93 -12.95 1.72 1.42
C ARG A 93 -13.12 3.16 1.87
N VAL A 94 -14.28 3.75 1.59
CA VAL A 94 -14.73 5.00 2.21
C VAL A 94 -15.50 4.68 3.49
N SER A 95 -15.08 5.26 4.61
CA SER A 95 -15.77 5.10 5.91
C SER A 95 -16.97 6.04 6.03
N SER A 96 -17.93 5.73 6.90
CA SER A 96 -19.08 6.63 7.15
C SER A 96 -18.64 8.02 7.60
N LYS A 97 -17.63 8.11 8.47
CA LYS A 97 -17.02 9.39 8.90
C LYS A 97 -16.46 10.17 7.71
N GLU A 98 -15.91 9.48 6.73
CA GLU A 98 -15.31 10.09 5.55
C GLU A 98 -16.38 10.58 4.56
N LEU A 99 -17.47 9.82 4.40
CA LEU A 99 -18.65 10.27 3.65
C LEU A 99 -19.22 11.57 4.25
N GLU A 100 -19.36 11.62 5.57
CA GLU A 100 -19.82 12.82 6.29
C GLU A 100 -18.86 13.99 6.12
N ARG A 101 -17.54 13.75 6.21
CA ARG A 101 -16.51 14.78 6.05
C ARG A 101 -16.52 15.40 4.65
N ALA A 102 -16.58 14.55 3.63
CA ALA A 102 -16.55 15.00 2.24
C ALA A 102 -17.84 15.75 1.86
N GLY A 103 -18.97 15.39 2.46
CA GLY A 103 -20.25 16.04 2.21
C GLY A 103 -20.71 15.87 0.76
N THR A 104 -21.38 16.89 0.23
CA THR A 104 -21.84 16.90 -1.16
C THR A 104 -20.69 17.24 -2.10
N PHE A 105 -20.38 16.32 -3.01
CA PHE A 105 -19.39 16.52 -4.05
C PHE A 105 -19.67 17.80 -4.86
N GLN A 106 -18.60 18.55 -5.12
CA GLN A 106 -18.62 19.70 -6.02
C GLN A 106 -17.88 19.30 -7.29
N PRO A 107 -18.50 19.43 -8.48
CA PRO A 107 -17.82 19.19 -9.74
C PRO A 107 -16.51 19.97 -9.83
N ASN A 108 -15.50 19.35 -10.44
CA ASN A 108 -14.20 19.95 -10.68
C ASN A 108 -13.85 19.86 -12.18
N ASP A 109 -12.67 20.36 -12.55
CA ASP A 109 -12.24 20.44 -13.96
C ASP A 109 -12.15 19.04 -14.64
N GLU A 110 -12.05 17.96 -13.88
CA GLU A 110 -11.96 16.59 -14.43
C GLU A 110 -13.27 15.80 -14.29
N VAL A 111 -13.95 15.93 -13.16
CA VAL A 111 -15.09 15.11 -12.75
C VAL A 111 -16.35 15.94 -12.59
N ALA A 112 -17.36 15.60 -13.40
CA ALA A 112 -18.66 16.26 -13.41
C ALA A 112 -19.62 15.70 -12.35
N SER A 113 -19.56 14.40 -12.06
CA SER A 113 -20.40 13.79 -11.05
C SER A 113 -19.83 12.49 -10.48
N LEU A 114 -20.29 12.17 -9.28
CA LEU A 114 -19.99 10.94 -8.55
C LEU A 114 -21.26 10.12 -8.38
N GLU A 115 -21.18 8.82 -8.60
CA GLU A 115 -22.30 7.91 -8.38
C GLU A 115 -21.89 6.65 -7.62
N TRP A 116 -22.61 6.36 -6.53
CA TRP A 116 -22.51 5.11 -5.81
C TRP A 116 -23.50 4.10 -6.40
N VAL A 117 -23.00 3.02 -6.95
CA VAL A 117 -23.81 2.04 -7.70
C VAL A 117 -23.52 0.61 -7.23
N THR A 118 -24.43 -0.31 -7.54
CA THR A 118 -24.17 -1.73 -7.32
C THR A 118 -23.06 -2.24 -8.24
N ILE A 119 -22.47 -3.39 -7.94
CA ILE A 119 -21.50 -4.04 -8.82
C ILE A 119 -22.13 -4.34 -10.19
N ASP A 120 -23.39 -4.78 -10.22
CA ASP A 120 -24.10 -5.10 -11.46
C ASP A 120 -24.37 -3.86 -12.31
N ASP A 121 -24.76 -2.75 -11.68
CA ASP A 121 -24.92 -1.49 -12.39
C ASP A 121 -23.58 -0.97 -12.91
N ALA A 122 -22.50 -1.07 -12.13
CA ALA A 122 -21.18 -0.66 -12.57
C ALA A 122 -20.73 -1.44 -13.81
N ARG A 123 -20.97 -2.75 -13.85
CA ARG A 123 -20.66 -3.61 -15.00
C ARG A 123 -21.31 -3.12 -16.29
N ASN A 124 -22.54 -2.62 -16.20
CA ASN A 124 -23.31 -2.12 -17.34
C ASN A 124 -22.97 -0.68 -17.73
N ARG A 125 -22.35 0.09 -16.83
CA ARG A 125 -22.14 1.54 -16.99
C ARG A 125 -20.71 1.94 -17.32
N LEU A 126 -19.72 1.15 -16.91
CA LEU A 126 -18.32 1.43 -17.21
C LEU A 126 -18.10 1.50 -18.73
N THR A 127 -17.50 2.59 -19.20
CA THR A 127 -17.29 2.82 -20.63
C THR A 127 -16.25 1.88 -21.23
N TYR A 128 -15.29 1.43 -20.41
CA TYR A 128 -14.16 0.64 -20.88
C TYR A 128 -14.19 -0.79 -20.37
N PHE A 129 -14.09 -1.75 -21.30
CA PHE A 129 -14.00 -3.18 -20.97
C PHE A 129 -12.86 -3.51 -19.98
N ARG A 130 -11.73 -2.80 -20.06
CA ARG A 130 -10.62 -2.97 -19.12
C ARG A 130 -10.98 -2.61 -17.68
N ASP A 131 -11.86 -1.61 -17.48
CA ASP A 131 -12.33 -1.24 -16.15
C ASP A 131 -13.32 -2.29 -15.65
N VAL A 132 -14.14 -2.88 -16.53
CA VAL A 132 -15.00 -4.03 -16.19
C VAL A 132 -14.15 -5.22 -15.71
N ALA A 133 -13.01 -5.51 -16.35
CA ALA A 133 -12.11 -6.56 -15.88
C ALA A 133 -11.55 -6.30 -14.47
N ILE A 134 -11.29 -5.03 -14.11
CA ILE A 134 -10.91 -4.64 -12.74
C ILE A 134 -12.09 -4.79 -11.78
N LEU A 135 -13.30 -4.42 -12.21
CA LEU A 135 -14.53 -4.61 -11.44
C LEU A 135 -14.80 -6.08 -11.13
N GLU A 136 -14.62 -7.00 -12.09
CA GLU A 136 -14.83 -8.43 -11.84
C GLU A 136 -13.88 -8.97 -10.77
N ARG A 137 -12.61 -8.55 -10.78
CA ARG A 137 -11.67 -8.92 -9.70
C ARG A 137 -12.12 -8.39 -8.34
N PHE A 138 -12.73 -7.20 -8.30
CA PHE A 138 -13.34 -6.70 -7.07
C PHE A 138 -14.57 -7.53 -6.69
N ALA A 139 -15.43 -7.87 -7.65
CA ALA A 139 -16.64 -8.66 -7.44
C ALA A 139 -16.33 -10.07 -6.91
N GLU A 140 -15.30 -10.73 -7.44
CA GLU A 140 -14.79 -12.02 -6.96
C GLU A 140 -14.39 -11.93 -5.47
N ARG A 141 -13.62 -10.91 -5.10
CA ARG A 141 -13.27 -10.65 -3.68
C ARG A 141 -14.51 -10.29 -2.85
N ALA A 142 -15.43 -9.53 -3.41
CA ALA A 142 -16.64 -9.08 -2.72
C ALA A 142 -17.54 -10.26 -2.35
N ALA A 143 -17.72 -11.20 -3.28
CA ALA A 143 -18.56 -12.38 -3.13
C ALA A 143 -18.16 -13.28 -1.95
N VAL A 144 -16.87 -13.28 -1.59
CA VAL A 144 -16.33 -14.07 -0.45
C VAL A 144 -15.89 -13.20 0.74
N GLY A 145 -16.21 -11.90 0.74
CA GLY A 145 -15.87 -10.99 1.85
C GLY A 145 -14.40 -10.51 1.88
N GLU A 146 -13.56 -10.92 0.93
CA GLU A 146 -12.13 -10.63 0.87
C GLU A 146 -11.77 -9.21 0.38
N HIS A 147 -12.77 -8.42 0.01
CA HIS A 147 -12.61 -6.98 -0.27
C HIS A 147 -12.33 -6.16 1.01
N ARG A 148 -12.55 -6.74 2.20
CA ARG A 148 -12.33 -6.12 3.51
C ARG A 148 -10.97 -6.54 4.06
N THR A 149 -9.93 -5.79 3.71
CA THR A 149 -8.57 -6.14 4.14
C THR A 149 -8.01 -5.20 5.20
N PHE A 150 -7.06 -5.71 5.98
CA PHE A 150 -6.05 -4.92 6.67
C PHE A 150 -4.66 -5.40 6.24
N ALA A 151 -3.63 -4.58 6.48
CA ALA A 151 -2.28 -4.86 5.98
C ALA A 151 -1.25 -5.05 7.11
N LEU A 152 -0.47 -6.13 7.06
CA LEU A 152 0.79 -6.20 7.79
C LEU A 152 1.93 -5.81 6.84
N ILE A 153 2.61 -4.71 7.16
CA ILE A 153 3.59 -4.06 6.30
C ILE A 153 4.99 -4.32 6.86
N ALA A 154 5.76 -5.15 6.17
CA ALA A 154 7.15 -5.41 6.54
C ALA A 154 8.05 -4.36 5.87
N LEU A 155 8.73 -3.54 6.65
CA LEU A 155 9.59 -2.45 6.16
C LEU A 155 11.05 -2.72 6.53
N ARG A 156 11.94 -2.78 5.55
CA ARG A 156 13.38 -2.82 5.84
C ARG A 156 13.87 -1.42 6.18
N HIS A 157 14.69 -1.31 7.23
CA HIS A 157 15.33 -0.04 7.53
C HIS A 157 16.08 0.54 6.32
N ALA A 158 16.19 1.86 6.27
CA ALA A 158 16.91 2.58 5.21
C ALA A 158 18.44 2.41 5.34
N LYS A 159 19.18 2.93 4.35
CA LYS A 159 20.63 2.81 4.28
C LYS A 159 21.31 3.37 5.55
N THR A 160 22.18 2.57 6.14
CA THR A 160 22.90 2.86 7.38
C THR A 160 24.40 2.83 7.15
N VAL A 161 25.17 3.41 8.08
CA VAL A 161 26.64 3.25 8.10
C VAL A 161 27.01 1.76 8.08
N PRO A 162 27.96 1.31 7.25
CA PRO A 162 28.46 -0.06 7.25
C PRO A 162 28.92 -0.49 8.64
N GLY A 163 28.76 -1.77 8.97
CA GLY A 163 29.18 -2.29 10.29
C GLY A 163 30.68 -2.19 10.52
N SER A 164 31.47 -2.31 9.46
CA SER A 164 32.93 -2.16 9.47
C SER A 164 33.40 -0.75 9.82
N ASP A 165 32.54 0.25 9.62
CA ASP A 165 32.90 1.67 9.70
C ASP A 165 32.27 2.32 10.94
N TRP A 166 31.90 1.51 11.94
CA TRP A 166 31.23 1.95 13.15
C TRP A 166 31.88 1.36 14.40
N ASP A 167 32.43 2.23 15.24
CA ASP A 167 33.16 1.84 16.46
C ASP A 167 32.24 1.53 17.65
N GLY A 168 30.92 1.74 17.51
CA GLY A 168 29.94 1.50 18.57
C GLY A 168 29.17 0.17 18.43
N PRO A 169 28.26 -0.13 19.37
CA PRO A 169 27.37 -1.28 19.23
C PRO A 169 26.57 -1.22 17.91
N ASP A 170 26.37 -2.36 17.26
CA ASP A 170 25.65 -2.42 15.97
C ASP A 170 24.29 -1.72 16.00
N ALA A 171 23.56 -1.86 17.10
CA ALA A 171 22.23 -1.29 17.30
C ALA A 171 22.21 0.24 17.27
N THR A 172 23.34 0.91 17.51
CA THR A 172 23.43 2.38 17.54
C THR A 172 23.78 2.99 16.18
N ARG A 173 24.03 2.18 15.15
CA ARG A 173 24.37 2.66 13.80
C ARG A 173 23.30 3.62 13.25
N PRO A 174 23.69 4.85 12.86
CA PRO A 174 22.75 5.83 12.33
C PRO A 174 22.50 5.64 10.83
N LEU A 175 21.41 6.23 10.35
CA LEU A 175 21.18 6.36 8.91
C LEU A 175 22.22 7.29 8.26
N LEU A 176 22.66 6.91 7.06
CA LEU A 176 23.42 7.80 6.17
C LEU A 176 22.51 8.91 5.62
N PRO A 177 23.06 9.99 5.04
CA PRO A 177 22.25 11.02 4.37
C PRO A 177 21.26 10.44 3.34
N VAL A 178 21.70 9.51 2.49
CA VAL A 178 20.82 8.80 1.54
C VAL A 178 19.74 7.96 2.25
N GLY A 179 20.08 7.36 3.39
CA GLY A 179 19.11 6.62 4.21
C GLY A 179 18.04 7.52 4.82
N ARG A 180 18.39 8.75 5.19
CA ARG A 180 17.40 9.76 5.63
C ARG A 180 16.47 10.17 4.49
N SER A 181 16.98 10.29 3.26
CA SER A 181 16.13 10.52 2.08
C SER A 181 15.20 9.33 1.82
N GLN A 182 15.73 8.10 1.84
CA GLN A 182 14.92 6.88 1.72
C GLN A 182 13.80 6.79 2.77
N ALA A 183 14.10 7.16 4.03
CA ALA A 183 13.12 7.18 5.12
C ALA A 183 11.98 8.20 4.89
N ARG A 184 12.29 9.36 4.28
CA ARG A 184 11.26 10.35 3.90
C ARG A 184 10.41 9.84 2.74
N GLU A 185 11.04 9.33 1.69
CA GLU A 185 10.34 8.88 0.48
C GLU A 185 9.46 7.65 0.72
N VAL A 186 9.83 6.76 1.65
CA VAL A 186 9.01 5.58 1.96
C VAL A 186 7.77 5.91 2.81
N ALA A 187 7.73 7.07 3.45
CA ALA A 187 6.66 7.42 4.38
C ALA A 187 5.28 7.52 3.70
N ALA A 188 5.18 8.28 2.61
CA ALA A 188 3.92 8.46 1.89
C ALA A 188 3.34 7.15 1.31
N PRO A 189 4.10 6.31 0.58
CA PRO A 189 3.54 5.06 0.05
C PRO A 189 3.19 4.05 1.14
N VAL A 190 3.88 4.03 2.28
CA VAL A 190 3.46 3.19 3.43
C VAL A 190 2.19 3.75 4.09
N ALA A 191 2.06 5.08 4.19
CA ALA A 191 0.88 5.74 4.73
C ALA A 191 -0.37 5.51 3.87
N ALA A 192 -0.22 5.31 2.55
CA ALA A 192 -1.32 4.99 1.63
C ALA A 192 -2.11 3.73 2.05
N PHE A 193 -1.47 2.77 2.74
CA PHE A 193 -2.11 1.55 3.27
C PHE A 193 -2.73 1.73 4.67
N GLY A 194 -2.77 2.96 5.19
CA GLY A 194 -3.51 3.33 6.39
C GLY A 194 -3.09 2.61 7.67
N PRO A 195 -1.79 2.51 8.02
CA PRO A 195 -1.37 1.88 9.25
C PRO A 195 -2.06 2.55 10.46
N LYS A 196 -2.35 1.75 11.49
CA LYS A 196 -2.89 2.19 12.79
C LYS A 196 -1.90 1.91 13.93
N LYS A 197 -0.79 1.26 13.63
CA LYS A 197 0.31 1.00 14.55
C LYS A 197 1.63 0.95 13.79
N ILE A 198 2.68 1.48 14.41
CA ILE A 198 4.06 1.32 13.97
C ILE A 198 4.80 0.56 15.07
N ILE A 199 5.40 -0.58 14.72
CA ILE A 199 6.33 -1.33 15.56
C ILE A 199 7.67 -1.34 14.85
N SER A 200 8.72 -1.00 15.56
CA SER A 200 10.08 -0.95 15.02
C SER A 200 11.02 -1.74 15.91
N SER A 201 12.04 -2.33 15.30
CA SER A 201 13.20 -2.80 16.05
C SER A 201 13.79 -1.66 16.89
N THR A 202 14.38 -2.02 18.03
CA THR A 202 15.12 -1.11 18.92
C THR A 202 16.31 -0.40 18.29
N ALA A 203 16.82 -0.86 17.13
CA ALA A 203 18.00 -0.27 16.49
C ALA A 203 17.74 1.17 16.01
N ALA A 204 18.73 2.05 16.20
CA ALA A 204 18.66 3.48 15.85
C ALA A 204 18.27 3.70 14.38
N ARG A 205 18.86 2.94 13.45
CA ARG A 205 18.50 2.94 12.02
C ARG A 205 17.04 2.59 11.74
N CYS A 206 16.43 1.65 12.49
CA CYS A 206 15.03 1.26 12.30
C CYS A 206 14.10 2.35 12.83
N LEU A 207 14.38 2.90 14.01
CA LEU A 207 13.63 4.01 14.59
C LEU A 207 13.66 5.26 13.69
N ALA A 208 14.84 5.65 13.21
CA ALA A 208 15.01 6.78 12.30
C ALA A 208 14.35 6.54 10.93
N THR A 209 14.19 5.29 10.48
CA THR A 209 13.51 4.99 9.22
C THR A 209 12.01 5.26 9.31
N VAL A 210 11.37 4.95 10.45
CA VAL A 210 9.92 5.12 10.64
C VAL A 210 9.53 6.49 11.18
N GLU A 211 10.49 7.32 11.57
CA GLU A 211 10.23 8.65 12.13
C GLU A 211 9.44 9.55 11.16
N PRO A 212 9.79 9.68 9.85
CA PRO A 212 9.00 10.49 8.93
C PRO A 212 7.55 9.99 8.77
N LEU A 213 7.37 8.66 8.73
CA LEU A 213 6.04 8.05 8.70
C LEU A 213 5.23 8.36 9.97
N SER A 214 5.87 8.26 11.14
CA SER A 214 5.26 8.57 12.43
C SER A 214 4.81 10.03 12.49
N ALA A 215 5.64 10.96 12.04
CA ALA A 215 5.31 12.38 11.94
C ALA A 215 4.14 12.65 10.98
N GLN A 216 4.15 12.03 9.79
CA GLN A 216 3.08 12.20 8.78
C GLN A 216 1.73 11.63 9.24
N THR A 217 1.75 10.49 9.94
CA THR A 217 0.52 9.77 10.33
C THR A 217 0.06 10.11 11.75
N HIS A 218 0.88 10.81 12.53
CA HIS A 218 0.72 11.07 13.96
C HIS A 218 0.60 9.78 14.81
N ILE A 219 1.17 8.67 14.34
CA ILE A 219 1.15 7.38 15.05
C ILE A 219 2.45 7.19 15.81
N GLY A 220 2.37 7.00 17.13
CA GLY A 220 3.54 6.72 17.96
C GLY A 220 4.23 5.40 17.61
N VAL A 221 5.57 5.41 17.62
CA VAL A 221 6.41 4.24 17.36
C VAL A 221 6.54 3.39 18.61
N GLN A 222 6.17 2.11 18.53
CA GLN A 222 6.49 1.14 19.58
C GLN A 222 7.79 0.43 19.24
N SER A 223 8.83 0.70 20.02
CA SER A 223 10.09 -0.05 19.95
C SER A 223 9.89 -1.46 20.52
N SER A 224 10.41 -2.49 19.86
CA SER A 224 10.34 -3.88 20.33
C SER A 224 11.65 -4.64 20.08
N PRO A 225 12.24 -5.27 21.11
CA PRO A 225 13.40 -6.15 20.94
C PRO A 225 13.03 -7.45 20.20
N ASP A 226 11.76 -7.87 20.23
CA ASP A 226 11.28 -9.13 19.64
C ASP A 226 11.35 -9.19 18.11
N ILE A 227 11.59 -8.05 17.46
CA ILE A 227 11.85 -7.95 16.02
C ILE A 227 13.20 -7.28 15.73
N SER A 228 14.12 -7.30 16.69
CA SER A 228 15.48 -6.82 16.52
C SER A 228 16.41 -7.90 15.98
N GLN A 229 17.41 -7.49 15.21
CA GLN A 229 18.43 -8.42 14.71
C GLN A 229 19.24 -9.05 15.87
N GLU A 230 19.62 -8.27 16.88
CA GLU A 230 20.37 -8.79 18.03
C GLU A 230 19.63 -9.91 18.77
N ALA A 231 18.34 -9.73 19.05
CA ALA A 231 17.55 -10.77 19.69
C ALA A 231 17.35 -11.97 18.76
N HIS A 232 17.16 -11.74 17.46
CA HIS A 232 17.00 -12.78 16.46
C HIS A 232 18.26 -13.66 16.35
N ASP A 233 19.43 -13.05 16.26
CA ASP A 233 20.71 -13.75 16.13
C ASP A 233 21.04 -14.58 17.38
N ARG A 234 20.54 -14.18 18.56
CA ARG A 234 20.66 -14.93 19.82
C ARG A 234 19.54 -15.95 20.05
N GLY A 235 18.56 -16.06 19.16
CA GLY A 235 17.38 -16.92 19.35
C GLY A 235 16.42 -16.45 20.47
N ALA A 236 16.53 -15.19 20.89
CA ALA A 236 15.72 -14.59 21.95
C ALA A 236 14.54 -13.75 21.42
N ALA A 237 14.41 -13.57 20.11
CA ALA A 237 13.32 -12.82 19.49
C ALA A 237 11.99 -13.60 19.47
N ASP A 238 10.88 -12.97 19.87
CA ASP A 238 9.52 -13.52 19.72
C ASP A 238 8.77 -12.92 18.50
N VAL A 239 9.30 -13.15 17.31
CA VAL A 239 8.68 -12.70 16.05
C VAL A 239 7.27 -13.28 15.90
N LYS A 240 7.08 -14.54 16.28
CA LYS A 240 5.80 -15.26 16.21
C LYS A 240 4.74 -14.58 17.08
N GLY A 241 5.07 -14.26 18.33
CA GLY A 241 4.16 -13.57 19.25
C GLY A 241 3.79 -12.18 18.77
N VAL A 242 4.75 -11.41 18.26
CA VAL A 242 4.47 -10.09 17.65
C VAL A 242 3.49 -10.22 16.49
N VAL A 243 3.77 -11.09 15.52
CA VAL A 243 2.91 -11.30 14.34
C VAL A 243 1.51 -11.76 14.74
N ARG A 244 1.40 -12.79 15.59
CA ARG A 244 0.10 -13.30 16.07
C ARG A 244 -0.72 -12.20 16.72
N LYS A 245 -0.10 -11.41 17.61
CA LYS A 245 -0.75 -10.28 18.27
C LYS A 245 -1.20 -9.19 17.29
N ARG A 246 -0.58 -9.07 16.11
CA ARG A 246 -1.03 -8.13 15.06
C ARG A 246 -2.19 -8.69 14.25
N LEU A 247 -2.14 -9.97 13.89
CA LEU A 247 -3.25 -10.68 13.24
C LEU A 247 -4.51 -10.63 14.10
N ASP A 248 -4.40 -10.96 15.40
CA ASP A 248 -5.53 -10.92 16.34
C ASP A 248 -6.18 -9.53 16.48
N LYS A 249 -5.40 -8.46 16.22
CA LYS A 249 -5.92 -7.08 16.29
C LYS A 249 -6.57 -6.62 14.99
N ALA A 250 -6.36 -7.32 13.88
CA ALA A 250 -6.93 -7.02 12.57
C ALA A 250 -6.85 -5.53 12.18
N LYS A 251 -5.69 -4.91 12.43
CA LYS A 251 -5.42 -3.50 12.16
C LYS A 251 -4.13 -3.36 11.39
N SER A 252 -4.15 -2.54 10.33
CA SER A 252 -2.97 -2.33 9.50
C SER A 252 -1.78 -1.88 10.37
N THR A 253 -0.64 -2.55 10.25
CA THR A 253 0.50 -2.34 11.13
C THR A 253 1.80 -2.40 10.35
N VAL A 254 2.69 -1.44 10.60
CA VAL A 254 4.07 -1.46 10.11
C VAL A 254 4.97 -2.21 11.09
N LEU A 255 5.80 -3.11 10.55
CA LEU A 255 6.85 -3.85 11.23
C LEU A 255 8.20 -3.47 10.57
N CYS A 256 8.91 -2.50 11.15
CA CYS A 256 10.22 -2.09 10.66
C CYS A 256 11.33 -2.93 11.30
N SER A 257 12.12 -3.61 10.47
CA SER A 257 13.16 -4.54 10.93
C SER A 257 14.32 -4.67 9.93
N HIS A 258 15.09 -5.75 10.07
CA HIS A 258 16.39 -5.98 9.42
C HIS A 258 16.30 -7.08 8.38
N GLY A 259 17.24 -7.08 7.42
CA GLY A 259 17.33 -8.09 6.36
C GLY A 259 17.22 -9.55 6.86
N PRO A 260 17.92 -9.95 7.94
CA PRO A 260 17.83 -11.32 8.47
C PRO A 260 16.50 -11.66 9.15
N VAL A 261 15.75 -10.66 9.65
CA VAL A 261 14.55 -10.86 10.47
C VAL A 261 13.27 -10.81 9.61
N LEU A 262 13.28 -10.02 8.52
CA LEU A 262 12.12 -9.87 7.62
C LEU A 262 11.63 -11.20 7.02
N PRO A 263 12.50 -12.14 6.58
CA PRO A 263 12.05 -13.46 6.14
C PRO A 263 11.24 -14.21 7.20
N ASP A 264 11.63 -14.14 8.49
CA ASP A 264 10.86 -14.77 9.57
C ASP A 264 9.51 -14.06 9.76
N ILE A 265 9.48 -12.72 9.74
CA ILE A 265 8.22 -11.95 9.80
C ILE A 265 7.25 -12.40 8.70
N ILE A 266 7.70 -12.43 7.45
CA ILE A 266 6.88 -12.84 6.29
C ILE A 266 6.41 -14.30 6.44
N ALA A 267 7.32 -15.21 6.84
CA ALA A 267 6.98 -16.61 7.04
C ALA A 267 5.96 -16.83 8.16
N ARG A 268 6.06 -16.09 9.27
CA ARG A 268 5.09 -16.17 10.38
C ARG A 268 3.71 -15.66 9.97
N ILE A 269 3.65 -14.59 9.18
CA ILE A 269 2.37 -14.09 8.65
C ILE A 269 1.76 -15.18 7.77
N ALA A 270 2.49 -15.64 6.75
CA ALA A 270 2.00 -16.65 5.81
C ALA A 270 1.55 -17.95 6.49
N THR A 271 2.32 -18.44 7.46
CA THR A 271 1.98 -19.65 8.23
C THR A 271 0.71 -19.48 9.06
N ALA A 272 0.53 -18.30 9.67
CA ALA A 272 -0.61 -18.04 10.55
C ALA A 272 -1.91 -17.75 9.79
N THR A 273 -1.81 -17.37 8.51
CA THR A 273 -2.95 -16.98 7.67
C THR A 273 -3.23 -18.00 6.56
N ALA A 274 -2.84 -19.25 6.77
CA ALA A 274 -2.77 -20.27 5.74
C ALA A 274 -4.15 -20.65 5.16
N ASP A 275 -4.45 -20.05 4.02
CA ASP A 275 -5.15 -20.63 2.88
C ASP A 275 -4.22 -20.41 1.67
N ASP A 276 -3.66 -21.50 1.15
CA ASP A 276 -2.90 -21.57 -0.10
C ASP A 276 -1.75 -20.54 -0.28
N SER A 277 -0.82 -20.47 0.67
CA SER A 277 0.38 -19.60 0.61
C SER A 277 1.30 -19.87 -0.61
N GLY A 278 1.04 -20.92 -1.39
CA GLY A 278 1.71 -21.19 -2.67
C GLY A 278 1.32 -20.22 -3.79
N ARG A 279 0.26 -19.42 -3.62
CA ARG A 279 -0.22 -18.46 -4.63
C ARG A 279 0.60 -17.17 -4.75
N PHE A 280 1.40 -16.82 -3.73
CA PHE A 280 2.07 -15.52 -3.65
C PHE A 280 3.60 -15.65 -3.69
N ASP A 281 4.27 -14.67 -4.31
CA ASP A 281 5.74 -14.58 -4.32
C ASP A 281 6.27 -14.09 -2.96
N LEU A 282 6.23 -14.97 -1.96
CA LEU A 282 6.73 -14.70 -0.61
C LEU A 282 8.26 -14.53 -0.59
N ARG A 283 8.96 -15.09 -1.59
CA ARG A 283 10.41 -14.95 -1.71
C ARG A 283 10.79 -13.50 -1.96
N ARG A 284 10.11 -12.83 -2.90
CA ARG A 284 10.34 -11.40 -3.17
C ARG A 284 9.97 -10.54 -1.97
N ALA A 285 8.86 -10.82 -1.30
CA ALA A 285 8.45 -10.10 -0.10
C ALA A 285 9.43 -10.24 1.08
N ALA A 286 10.18 -11.35 1.14
CA ALA A 286 11.21 -11.60 2.16
C ALA A 286 12.58 -10.98 1.80
N MET A 287 12.87 -10.73 0.52
CA MET A 287 14.17 -10.23 0.03
C MET A 287 14.15 -8.72 -0.26
N LEU A 288 13.69 -7.93 0.70
CA LEU A 288 13.60 -6.47 0.60
C LEU A 288 14.97 -5.81 0.59
N SER A 289 15.20 -4.83 -0.29
CA SER A 289 16.38 -3.93 -0.20
C SER A 289 16.18 -2.89 0.90
N VAL A 290 17.24 -2.16 1.27
CA VAL A 290 17.12 -1.10 2.29
C VAL A 290 16.10 -0.05 1.86
N GLY A 291 15.17 0.29 2.75
CA GLY A 291 14.08 1.22 2.45
C GLY A 291 12.94 0.66 1.59
N ASP A 292 13.00 -0.61 1.17
CA ASP A 292 11.88 -1.31 0.52
C ASP A 292 10.88 -1.82 1.57
N PHE A 293 9.63 -2.04 1.13
CA PHE A 293 8.61 -2.66 1.97
C PHE A 293 7.76 -3.67 1.21
N ALA A 294 7.23 -4.64 1.95
CA ALA A 294 6.20 -5.56 1.48
C ALA A 294 4.89 -5.31 2.23
N VAL A 295 3.77 -5.48 1.52
CA VAL A 295 2.42 -5.34 2.07
C VAL A 295 1.73 -6.70 1.99
N MET A 296 1.38 -7.27 3.13
CA MET A 296 0.62 -8.51 3.22
C MET A 296 -0.82 -8.17 3.57
N HIS A 297 -1.75 -8.38 2.63
CA HIS A 297 -3.17 -8.06 2.79
C HIS A 297 -3.92 -9.25 3.35
N ILE A 298 -4.60 -9.06 4.47
CA ILE A 298 -5.33 -10.11 5.18
C ILE A 298 -6.82 -9.78 5.22
N ALA A 299 -7.67 -10.74 4.86
CA ALA A 299 -9.11 -10.71 5.06
C ALA A 299 -9.54 -11.96 5.81
N ASP A 300 -10.34 -11.79 6.87
CA ASP A 300 -10.88 -12.90 7.69
C ASP A 300 -9.82 -13.96 8.08
N GLY A 301 -8.63 -13.48 8.49
CA GLY A 301 -7.51 -14.35 8.88
C GLY A 301 -6.76 -15.01 7.72
N LYS A 302 -7.17 -14.80 6.47
CA LYS A 302 -6.51 -15.34 5.26
C LYS A 302 -5.65 -14.30 4.57
N LEU A 303 -4.49 -14.71 4.07
CA LEU A 303 -3.66 -13.87 3.19
C LEU A 303 -4.26 -13.86 1.79
N VAL A 304 -4.66 -12.69 1.29
CA VAL A 304 -5.40 -12.54 0.02
C VAL A 304 -4.64 -11.78 -1.06
N ALA A 305 -3.53 -11.13 -0.71
CA ALA A 305 -2.58 -10.53 -1.63
C ALA A 305 -1.25 -10.20 -0.95
N VAL A 306 -0.18 -10.15 -1.75
CA VAL A 306 1.15 -9.69 -1.33
C VAL A 306 1.70 -8.73 -2.38
N GLU A 307 2.22 -7.59 -1.92
CA GLU A 307 2.84 -6.57 -2.77
C GLU A 307 4.25 -6.27 -2.28
N THR A 308 5.13 -5.82 -3.18
CA THR A 308 6.48 -5.38 -2.81
C THR A 308 6.83 -4.10 -3.56
N HIS A 309 7.18 -3.07 -2.80
CA HIS A 309 7.46 -1.74 -3.29
C HIS A 309 8.91 -1.37 -3.02
N ARG A 310 9.58 -0.91 -4.07
CA ARG A 310 10.96 -0.43 -3.98
C ARG A 310 11.00 1.02 -3.59
N ASN A 311 12.03 1.40 -2.84
CA ASN A 311 12.32 2.81 -2.62
C ASN A 311 12.76 3.47 -3.93
N ALA A 312 12.24 4.66 -4.22
CA ALA A 312 12.64 5.42 -5.40
C ALA A 312 14.08 5.98 -5.29
N VAL A 313 14.57 6.18 -4.07
CA VAL A 313 15.94 6.63 -3.82
C VAL A 313 16.88 5.43 -3.89
N ALA A 314 17.70 5.39 -4.94
CA ALA A 314 18.72 4.37 -5.13
C ALA A 314 19.67 4.27 -3.91
N ALA A 315 20.04 3.03 -3.59
CA ALA A 315 20.83 2.66 -2.41
C ALA A 315 22.35 2.73 -2.63
#